data_AF-A0A9P2LLU1-F1
#
_entry.id   AF-A0A9P2LLU1-F1
#
_cell.length_a   1.000
_cell.length_b   1.000
_cell.length_c   1.000
_cell.angle_alpha   90.00
_cell.angle_beta   90.00
_cell.angle_gamma   90.00
#
_symmetry.space_group_name_H-M   'P 1'
#
loop_
_entity.id
_entity.type
_entity.pdbx_description
1 polymer ?
#
loop_
_entity_poly.entity_id
_entity_poly.type
_entity_poly.pdbx_seq_one_letter_code
_entity_poly.pdbx_strand_id
1 'polypeptide(L)'
;MENNKKISDTYKNFKNFLGISVSKELEYFILDSRFTSEFNYRMKELFDEIRNYNRREIEFSIIFNTEGEISLIDSSIIGEFIVDDYIVNLQRNYKNVQLNKILKEILNGSDKVKRDFLLVSSIILYDILEMIYKDIKCRVDIIHYYASKYRLNIYDNNHIASMVIMILIMEDICGYMNIDKKLLKNSINIAISSNKF
;
A
#
# COMPACT_ATOMS: atom_id res chain seq x y z
N MET A 1 25.66 -21.57 1.19
CA MET A 1 25.56 -20.32 0.39
C MET A 1 24.33 -20.29 -0.52
N GLU A 2 23.86 -21.42 -1.07
CA GLU A 2 22.66 -21.45 -1.94
C GLU A 2 21.34 -21.07 -1.26
N ASN A 3 21.13 -21.45 0.01
CA ASN A 3 19.90 -21.12 0.73
C ASN A 3 19.71 -19.60 0.94
N ASN A 4 20.80 -18.87 1.21
CA ASN A 4 20.74 -17.41 1.41
C ASN A 4 20.44 -16.65 0.10
N LYS A 5 20.93 -17.17 -1.04
CA LYS A 5 20.68 -16.58 -2.36
C LYS A 5 19.21 -16.72 -2.76
N LYS A 6 18.65 -17.93 -2.63
CA LYS A 6 17.23 -18.22 -2.92
C LYS A 6 16.26 -17.42 -2.03
N ILE A 7 16.66 -17.16 -0.78
CA ILE A 7 15.94 -16.31 0.17
C ILE A 7 15.96 -14.83 -0.23
N SER A 8 17.13 -14.31 -0.62
CA SER A 8 17.30 -12.94 -1.15
C SER A 8 16.43 -12.70 -2.38
N ASP A 9 16.37 -13.68 -3.27
CA ASP A 9 15.63 -13.56 -4.53
C ASP A 9 14.11 -13.52 -4.26
N THR A 10 13.62 -14.32 -3.31
CA THR A 10 12.20 -14.28 -2.91
C THR A 10 11.80 -12.92 -2.33
N TYR A 11 12.67 -12.31 -1.53
CA TYR A 11 12.46 -10.96 -0.98
C TYR A 11 12.39 -9.89 -2.06
N LYS A 12 13.41 -9.84 -2.94
CA LYS A 12 13.44 -8.89 -4.05
C LYS A 12 12.26 -9.08 -5.00
N ASN A 13 11.87 -10.33 -5.26
CA ASN A 13 10.74 -10.65 -6.10
C ASN A 13 9.42 -10.14 -5.49
N PHE A 14 9.20 -10.32 -4.18
CA PHE A 14 7.99 -9.80 -3.54
C PHE A 14 7.95 -8.28 -3.47
N LYS A 15 9.06 -7.62 -3.09
CA LYS A 15 9.13 -6.16 -3.04
C LYS A 15 8.88 -5.55 -4.43
N ASN A 16 9.55 -6.07 -5.45
CA ASN A 16 9.39 -5.58 -6.83
C ASN A 16 7.97 -5.84 -7.36
N PHE A 17 7.43 -7.04 -7.10
CA PHE A 17 6.04 -7.36 -7.42
C PHE A 17 5.08 -6.36 -6.79
N LEU A 18 5.24 -6.10 -5.49
CA LEU A 18 4.35 -5.22 -4.75
C LEU A 18 4.46 -3.78 -5.26
N GLY A 19 5.67 -3.29 -5.56
CA GLY A 19 5.86 -1.95 -6.09
C GLY A 19 5.09 -1.74 -7.40
N ILE A 20 5.26 -2.67 -8.34
CA ILE A 20 4.54 -2.65 -9.62
C ILE A 20 3.02 -2.71 -9.41
N SER A 21 2.57 -3.60 -8.53
CA SER A 21 1.13 -3.81 -8.27
C SER A 21 0.51 -2.56 -7.66
N VAL A 22 1.13 -2.00 -6.61
CA VAL A 22 0.64 -0.79 -5.95
C VAL A 22 0.56 0.38 -6.94
N SER A 23 1.63 0.66 -7.68
CA SER A 23 1.63 1.79 -8.64
C SER A 23 0.56 1.64 -9.71
N LYS A 24 0.37 0.42 -10.22
CA LYS A 24 -0.67 0.11 -11.20
C LYS A 24 -2.08 0.32 -10.62
N GLU A 25 -2.34 -0.14 -9.40
CA GLU A 25 -3.65 0.02 -8.78
C GLU A 25 -3.95 1.49 -8.44
N LEU A 26 -2.93 2.27 -8.05
CA LEU A 26 -3.06 3.71 -7.86
C LEU A 26 -3.41 4.42 -9.18
N GLU A 27 -2.66 4.16 -10.25
CA GLU A 27 -2.89 4.75 -11.57
C GLU A 27 -4.25 4.34 -12.17
N TYR A 28 -4.65 3.09 -11.93
CA TYR A 28 -5.93 2.56 -12.39
C TYR A 28 -7.13 3.23 -11.70
N PHE A 29 -7.00 3.55 -10.41
CA PHE A 29 -8.12 3.96 -9.57
C PHE A 29 -8.21 5.48 -9.32
N ILE A 30 -7.07 6.15 -9.12
CA ILE A 30 -7.00 7.57 -8.76
C ILE A 30 -6.97 8.42 -10.04
N LEU A 31 -7.90 9.37 -10.13
CA LEU A 31 -7.95 10.35 -11.22
C LEU A 31 -7.20 11.65 -10.85
N ASP A 32 -7.27 12.03 -9.58
CA ASP A 32 -6.64 13.24 -9.02
C ASP A 32 -6.63 13.10 -7.48
N SER A 33 -5.67 13.73 -6.81
CA SER A 33 -5.52 13.61 -5.36
C SER A 33 -4.86 14.83 -4.72
N ARG A 34 -5.22 15.11 -3.46
CA ARG A 34 -4.48 16.03 -2.60
C ARG A 34 -3.82 15.24 -1.48
N PHE A 35 -2.59 15.64 -1.15
CA PHE A 35 -1.78 14.99 -0.15
C PHE A 35 -1.89 15.67 1.21
N THR A 36 -1.58 14.92 2.27
CA THR A 36 -1.49 15.48 3.62
C THR A 36 -0.30 16.45 3.73
N SER A 37 -0.37 17.38 4.69
CA SER A 37 0.74 18.29 4.97
C SER A 37 2.01 17.53 5.41
N GLU A 38 1.85 16.43 6.15
CA GLU A 38 2.96 15.58 6.55
C GLU A 38 3.63 14.92 5.34
N PHE A 39 2.86 14.36 4.42
CA PHE A 39 3.41 13.72 3.22
C PHE A 39 4.08 14.75 2.30
N ASN A 40 3.44 15.90 2.08
CA ASN A 40 4.03 17.02 1.33
C ASN A 40 5.40 17.43 1.91
N TYR A 41 5.48 17.56 3.23
CA TYR A 41 6.72 17.91 3.93
C TYR A 41 7.82 16.86 3.73
N ARG A 42 7.51 15.58 3.97
CA ARG A 42 8.47 14.47 3.81
C ARG A 42 9.00 14.37 2.38
N MET A 43 8.13 14.48 1.38
CA MET A 43 8.54 14.41 -0.02
C MET A 43 9.40 15.61 -0.42
N LYS A 44 9.14 16.78 0.14
CA LYS A 44 9.94 17.98 -0.08
C LYS A 44 11.34 17.85 0.52
N GLU A 45 11.46 17.33 1.75
CA GLU A 45 12.76 17.05 2.36
C GLU A 45 13.58 16.06 1.51
N LEU A 46 12.96 14.95 1.09
CA LEU A 46 13.61 13.97 0.20
C LEU A 46 14.06 14.60 -1.12
N PHE A 47 13.21 15.44 -1.72
CA PHE A 47 13.55 16.16 -2.94
C PHE A 47 14.74 17.12 -2.77
N ASP A 48 14.75 17.89 -1.68
CA ASP A 48 15.82 18.84 -1.38
C ASP A 48 17.14 18.11 -1.07
N GLU A 49 17.11 16.99 -0.34
CA GLU A 49 18.27 16.13 -0.11
C GLU A 49 18.88 15.67 -1.45
N ILE A 50 18.06 15.09 -2.33
CA ILE A 50 18.48 14.59 -3.63
C ILE A 50 19.09 15.70 -4.49
N ARG A 51 18.47 16.87 -4.51
CA ARG A 51 18.94 18.05 -5.25
C ARG A 51 20.33 18.48 -4.78
N ASN A 52 20.58 18.43 -3.48
CA ASN A 52 21.89 18.75 -2.89
C ASN A 52 23.00 17.75 -3.26
N TYR A 53 22.65 16.53 -3.67
CA TYR A 53 23.62 15.52 -4.15
C TYR A 53 23.95 15.60 -5.65
N ASN A 54 23.58 16.68 -6.36
CA ASN A 54 23.90 16.93 -7.78
C ASN A 54 23.38 15.83 -8.76
N ARG A 55 22.37 15.06 -8.38
CA ARG A 55 21.71 14.08 -9.27
C ARG A 55 20.61 14.77 -10.09
N ARG A 56 21.02 15.41 -11.20
CA ARG A 56 20.17 16.18 -12.12
C ARG A 56 19.03 15.39 -12.79
N GLU A 57 18.96 14.06 -12.64
CA GLU A 57 17.95 13.22 -13.30
C GLU A 57 16.60 13.17 -12.58
N ILE A 58 16.50 13.67 -11.34
CA ILE A 58 15.25 13.62 -10.55
C ILE A 58 14.33 14.82 -10.83
N GLU A 59 14.73 15.73 -11.74
CA GLU A 59 14.07 17.00 -11.99
C GLU A 59 12.66 16.94 -12.64
N PHE A 60 12.05 15.77 -12.86
CA PHE A 60 10.72 15.70 -13.51
C PHE A 60 9.69 14.73 -12.91
N SER A 61 10.00 14.02 -11.81
CA SER A 61 9.07 13.00 -11.28
C SER A 61 8.13 13.52 -10.17
N ILE A 62 8.42 14.69 -9.60
CA ILE A 62 7.56 15.38 -8.63
C ILE A 62 7.57 16.88 -8.95
N ILE A 63 6.40 17.48 -9.07
CA ILE A 63 6.21 18.92 -9.27
C ILE A 63 5.47 19.46 -8.06
N PHE A 64 6.06 20.47 -7.41
CA PHE A 64 5.43 21.20 -6.31
C PHE A 64 4.82 22.51 -6.82
N ASN A 65 3.69 22.91 -6.25
CA ASN A 65 3.11 24.24 -6.50
C ASN A 65 3.89 25.34 -5.75
N THR A 66 3.47 26.59 -5.92
CA THR A 66 4.10 27.75 -5.26
C THR A 66 3.98 27.74 -3.74
N GLU A 67 3.05 26.96 -3.18
CA GLU A 67 2.85 26.78 -1.73
C GLU A 67 3.71 25.63 -1.17
N GLY A 68 4.44 24.90 -2.04
CA GLY A 68 5.25 23.76 -1.66
C GLY A 68 4.46 22.47 -1.46
N GLU A 69 3.21 22.41 -1.92
CA GLU A 69 2.41 21.18 -1.97
C GLU A 69 2.66 20.44 -3.28
N ILE A 70 2.60 19.11 -3.26
CA ILE A 70 2.73 18.29 -4.46
C ILE A 70 1.55 18.59 -5.40
N SER A 71 1.87 19.06 -6.60
CA SER A 71 0.92 19.28 -7.69
C SER A 71 0.83 18.08 -8.64
N LEU A 72 1.96 17.43 -8.92
CA LEU A 72 2.04 16.21 -9.73
C LEU A 72 3.13 15.31 -9.17
N ILE A 73 2.88 14.01 -9.17
CA ILE A 73 3.82 12.99 -8.71
C ILE A 73 3.55 11.69 -9.45
N ASP A 74 4.61 11.03 -9.89
CA ASP A 74 4.52 9.73 -10.53
C ASP A 74 4.01 8.65 -9.54
N SER A 75 3.05 7.82 -9.98
CA SER A 75 2.49 6.74 -9.15
C SER A 75 3.53 5.68 -8.76
N SER A 76 4.63 5.57 -9.51
CA SER A 76 5.79 4.75 -9.15
C SER A 76 6.45 5.23 -7.85
N ILE A 77 6.58 6.54 -7.64
CA ILE A 77 7.19 7.11 -6.43
C ILE A 77 6.30 6.83 -5.21
N ILE A 78 5.00 7.08 -5.35
CA ILE A 78 4.05 6.79 -4.26
C ILE A 78 4.01 5.28 -3.98
N GLY A 79 4.01 4.46 -5.03
CA GLY A 79 4.01 3.01 -4.89
C GLY A 79 5.25 2.49 -4.16
N GLU A 80 6.45 2.94 -4.53
CA GLU A 80 7.68 2.59 -3.83
C GLU A 80 7.65 3.01 -2.36
N PHE A 81 7.18 4.23 -2.08
CA PHE A 81 7.02 4.72 -0.72
C PHE A 81 6.07 3.84 0.11
N ILE A 82 4.88 3.51 -0.44
CA ILE A 82 3.91 2.62 0.22
C ILE A 82 4.54 1.25 0.48
N VAL A 83 5.26 0.68 -0.48
CA VAL A 83 5.88 -0.64 -0.33
C VAL A 83 6.96 -0.64 0.75
N ASP A 84 7.79 0.39 0.79
CA ASP A 84 8.84 0.51 1.80
C ASP A 84 8.24 0.63 3.19
N ASP A 85 7.25 1.51 3.39
CA ASP A 85 6.60 1.69 4.68
C ASP A 85 5.79 0.45 5.09
N TYR A 86 5.11 -0.20 4.14
CA TYR A 86 4.39 -1.46 4.36
C TYR A 86 5.32 -2.56 4.85
N ILE A 87 6.46 -2.77 4.18
CA ILE A 87 7.41 -3.83 4.55
C ILE A 87 7.98 -3.56 5.95
N VAL A 88 8.37 -2.32 6.24
CA VAL A 88 8.89 -1.93 7.55
C VAL A 88 7.86 -2.18 8.65
N ASN A 89 6.62 -1.72 8.46
CA ASN A 89 5.56 -1.89 9.45
C ASN A 89 5.09 -3.35 9.58
N LEU A 90 5.11 -4.12 8.50
CA LEU A 90 4.82 -5.54 8.55
C LEU A 90 5.88 -6.28 9.39
N GLN A 91 7.16 -6.03 9.14
CA GLN A 91 8.23 -6.66 9.93
C GLN A 91 8.14 -6.28 11.40
N ARG A 92 7.85 -5.01 11.73
CA ARG A 92 7.64 -4.55 13.11
C ARG A 92 6.50 -5.28 13.80
N ASN A 93 5.35 -5.43 13.14
CA ASN A 93 4.20 -6.17 13.67
C ASN A 93 4.52 -7.65 13.94
N TYR A 94 5.43 -8.22 13.15
CA TYR A 94 5.97 -9.56 13.35
C TYR A 94 7.27 -9.57 14.17
N LYS A 95 7.45 -8.63 15.12
CA LYS A 95 8.60 -8.58 16.05
C LYS A 95 9.96 -8.55 15.35
N ASN A 96 10.06 -7.75 14.28
CA ASN A 96 11.24 -7.59 13.43
C ASN A 96 11.71 -8.88 12.74
N VAL A 97 10.80 -9.84 12.53
CA VAL A 97 11.08 -11.02 11.71
C VAL A 97 11.29 -10.59 10.27
N GLN A 98 12.31 -11.16 9.61
CA GLN A 98 12.62 -10.86 8.23
C GLN A 98 11.46 -11.25 7.29
N LEU A 99 11.18 -10.40 6.29
CA LEU A 99 10.03 -10.55 5.39
C LEU A 99 9.96 -11.93 4.74
N ASN A 100 11.07 -12.49 4.26
CA ASN A 100 11.12 -13.83 3.67
C ASN A 100 10.63 -14.94 4.63
N LYS A 101 10.88 -14.80 5.94
CA LYS A 101 10.39 -15.75 6.95
C LYS A 101 8.90 -15.59 7.14
N ILE A 102 8.42 -14.35 7.25
CA ILE A 102 6.98 -14.02 7.32
C ILE A 102 6.25 -14.64 6.12
N LEU A 103 6.71 -14.38 4.90
CA LEU A 103 6.12 -14.91 3.67
C LEU A 103 6.11 -16.45 3.65
N LYS A 104 7.22 -17.09 4.06
CA LYS A 104 7.30 -18.55 4.13
C LYS A 104 6.32 -19.15 5.14
N GLU A 105 6.13 -18.51 6.29
CA GLU A 105 5.15 -18.93 7.30
C GLU A 105 3.72 -18.80 6.79
N ILE A 106 3.41 -17.74 6.04
CA ILE A 106 2.09 -17.53 5.45
C ILE A 106 1.78 -18.59 4.37
N LEU A 107 2.74 -18.84 3.47
CA LEU A 107 2.57 -19.81 2.37
C LEU A 107 2.30 -21.23 2.88
N ASN A 108 3.00 -21.64 3.94
CA ASN A 108 2.85 -22.96 4.54
C ASN A 108 1.89 -22.99 5.74
N GLY A 109 1.29 -21.84 6.06
CA GLY A 109 0.48 -21.63 7.23
C GLY A 109 -0.96 -22.11 7.06
N SER A 110 -1.64 -22.28 8.19
CA SER A 110 -3.08 -22.54 8.22
C SER A 110 -3.89 -21.29 7.82
N ASP A 111 -5.17 -21.47 7.56
CA ASP A 111 -6.09 -20.35 7.29
C ASP A 111 -6.12 -19.32 8.42
N LYS A 112 -5.84 -19.73 9.66
CA LYS A 112 -5.68 -18.80 10.79
C LYS A 112 -4.49 -17.87 10.57
N VAL A 113 -3.31 -18.43 10.25
CA VAL A 113 -2.09 -17.65 10.01
C VAL A 113 -2.30 -16.69 8.83
N LYS A 114 -2.93 -17.16 7.75
CA LYS A 114 -3.26 -16.34 6.59
C LYS A 114 -4.25 -15.22 6.96
N ARG A 115 -5.29 -15.51 7.75
CA ARG A 115 -6.26 -14.51 8.21
C ARG A 115 -5.59 -13.42 9.04
N ASP A 116 -4.72 -13.81 9.98
CA ASP A 116 -3.98 -12.88 10.83
C ASP A 116 -3.09 -11.96 9.97
N PHE A 117 -2.38 -12.53 8.99
CA PHE A 117 -1.60 -11.77 8.01
C PHE A 117 -2.44 -10.78 7.19
N LEU A 118 -3.59 -11.22 6.67
CA LEU A 118 -4.47 -10.37 5.88
C LEU A 118 -4.99 -9.20 6.71
N LEU A 119 -5.39 -9.46 7.96
CA LEU A 119 -5.88 -8.43 8.87
C LEU A 119 -4.80 -7.39 9.17
N VAL A 120 -3.60 -7.84 9.55
CA VAL A 120 -2.47 -6.94 9.83
C VAL A 120 -2.10 -6.13 8.59
N SER A 121 -2.04 -6.78 7.42
CA SER A 121 -1.65 -6.11 6.17
C SER A 121 -2.66 -5.06 5.73
N SER A 122 -3.96 -5.36 5.84
CA SER A 122 -5.01 -4.40 5.51
C SER A 122 -4.96 -3.16 6.40
N ILE A 123 -4.70 -3.31 7.70
CA ILE A 123 -4.59 -2.19 8.64
C ILE A 123 -3.38 -1.33 8.28
N ILE A 124 -2.20 -1.95 8.10
CA ILE A 124 -0.98 -1.22 7.73
C ILE A 124 -1.18 -0.43 6.43
N LEU A 125 -1.73 -1.06 5.39
CA LEU A 125 -1.96 -0.38 4.11
C LEU A 125 -2.95 0.77 4.24
N TYR A 126 -4.03 0.59 5.01
CA TYR A 126 -4.99 1.66 5.25
C TYR A 126 -4.35 2.85 5.98
N ASP A 127 -3.60 2.59 7.06
CA ASP A 127 -2.91 3.64 7.82
C ASP A 127 -1.91 4.42 6.94
N ILE A 128 -1.19 3.73 6.06
CA ILE A 128 -0.28 4.36 5.10
C ILE A 128 -1.03 5.27 4.13
N LEU A 129 -2.18 4.82 3.61
CA LEU A 129 -2.97 5.61 2.66
C LEU A 129 -3.54 6.86 3.31
N GLU A 130 -4.04 6.76 4.54
CA GLU A 130 -4.53 7.92 5.32
C GLU A 130 -3.41 8.90 5.67
N MET A 131 -2.19 8.41 5.89
CA MET A 131 -1.02 9.28 6.06
C MET A 131 -0.67 10.03 4.77
N ILE A 132 -0.85 9.42 3.60
CA ILE A 132 -0.48 10.02 2.30
C ILE A 132 -1.54 11.00 1.81
N TYR A 133 -2.80 10.58 1.79
CA TYR A 133 -3.87 11.25 1.08
C TYR A 133 -4.78 12.04 2.01
N LYS A 134 -5.02 13.30 1.64
CA LYS A 134 -6.03 14.16 2.25
C LYS A 134 -7.38 14.05 1.53
N ASP A 135 -7.33 13.89 0.21
CA ASP A 135 -8.51 13.87 -0.66
C ASP A 135 -8.21 13.07 -1.92
N ILE A 136 -9.15 12.22 -2.35
CA ILE A 136 -8.95 11.33 -3.50
C ILE A 136 -10.15 11.44 -4.45
N LYS A 137 -9.92 11.94 -5.66
CA LYS A 137 -10.88 11.79 -6.76
C LYS A 137 -10.57 10.49 -7.49
N CYS A 138 -11.54 9.62 -7.56
CA CYS A 138 -11.36 8.26 -8.06
C CYS A 138 -12.49 7.84 -9.01
N ARG A 139 -12.30 6.67 -9.62
CA ARG A 139 -13.28 6.04 -10.49
C ARG A 139 -14.50 5.54 -9.71
N VAL A 140 -15.63 6.22 -9.92
CA VAL A 140 -16.89 5.99 -9.18
C VAL A 140 -17.48 4.59 -9.41
N ASP A 141 -17.32 4.03 -10.61
CA ASP A 141 -17.75 2.66 -10.93
C ASP A 141 -17.07 1.61 -10.03
N ILE A 142 -15.78 1.83 -9.75
CA ILE A 142 -14.98 0.96 -8.89
C ILE A 142 -15.41 1.12 -7.43
N ILE A 143 -15.59 2.36 -6.96
CA ILE A 143 -16.14 2.65 -5.62
C ILE A 143 -17.45 1.89 -5.40
N HIS A 144 -18.41 2.01 -6.32
CA HIS A 144 -19.71 1.36 -6.18
C HIS A 144 -19.59 -0.17 -6.11
N TYR A 145 -18.74 -0.77 -6.94
CA TYR A 145 -18.51 -2.21 -6.93
C TYR A 145 -17.97 -2.68 -5.56
N TYR A 146 -16.91 -2.05 -5.05
CA TYR A 146 -16.30 -2.46 -3.78
C TYR A 146 -17.14 -2.09 -2.56
N ALA A 147 -17.78 -0.91 -2.56
CA ALA A 147 -18.69 -0.50 -1.49
C ALA A 147 -19.85 -1.49 -1.33
N SER A 148 -20.44 -1.95 -2.44
CA SER A 148 -21.46 -3.00 -2.41
C SER A 148 -20.89 -4.35 -1.93
N LYS A 149 -19.74 -4.76 -2.46
CA LYS A 149 -19.12 -6.06 -2.17
C LYS A 149 -18.69 -6.21 -0.70
N TYR A 150 -18.25 -5.13 -0.06
CA TYR A 150 -17.69 -5.07 1.29
C TYR A 150 -18.54 -4.29 2.31
N ARG A 151 -19.68 -3.73 1.88
CA ARG A 151 -20.58 -2.91 2.72
C ARG A 151 -19.90 -1.68 3.32
N LEU A 152 -19.15 -0.94 2.51
CA LEU A 152 -18.38 0.24 2.94
C LEU A 152 -19.23 1.50 3.15
N ASN A 153 -20.55 1.40 3.00
CA ASN A 153 -21.50 2.52 2.97
C ASN A 153 -21.55 3.34 4.28
N ILE A 154 -20.87 2.89 5.34
CA ILE A 154 -20.79 3.55 6.64
C ILE A 154 -19.66 4.58 6.72
N TYR A 155 -18.73 4.57 5.76
CA TYR A 155 -17.58 5.46 5.71
C TYR A 155 -17.85 6.65 4.78
N ASP A 156 -17.12 7.76 4.97
CA ASP A 156 -17.17 8.87 4.03
C ASP A 156 -16.38 8.57 2.75
N ASN A 157 -16.51 9.44 1.73
CA ASN A 157 -15.94 9.19 0.42
C ASN A 157 -14.41 9.03 0.42
N ASN A 158 -13.69 9.74 1.30
CA ASN A 158 -12.22 9.68 1.34
C ASN A 158 -11.77 8.39 2.01
N HIS A 159 -12.39 8.02 3.13
CA HIS A 159 -12.14 6.74 3.78
C HIS A 159 -12.49 5.55 2.87
N ILE A 160 -13.60 5.63 2.11
CA ILE A 160 -13.95 4.58 1.14
C ILE A 160 -12.88 4.47 0.06
N ALA A 161 -12.36 5.59 -0.47
CA ALA A 161 -11.31 5.56 -1.49
C ALA A 161 -10.02 4.87 -0.98
N SER A 162 -9.55 5.23 0.22
CA SER A 162 -8.41 4.56 0.88
C SER A 162 -8.67 3.06 1.08
N MET A 163 -9.87 2.69 1.53
CA MET A 163 -10.24 1.28 1.68
C MET A 163 -10.24 0.53 0.36
N VAL A 164 -10.74 1.13 -0.72
CA VAL A 164 -10.77 0.48 -2.03
C VAL A 164 -9.36 0.26 -2.57
N ILE A 165 -8.46 1.24 -2.44
CA ILE A 165 -7.04 1.07 -2.80
C ILE A 165 -6.41 -0.06 -2.00
N MET A 166 -6.61 -0.07 -0.67
CA MET A 166 -6.14 -1.15 0.20
C MET A 166 -6.67 -2.51 -0.26
N ILE A 167 -7.95 -2.61 -0.62
CA ILE A 167 -8.54 -3.87 -1.09
C ILE A 167 -7.92 -4.32 -2.42
N LEU A 168 -7.71 -3.42 -3.38
CA LEU A 168 -7.09 -3.72 -4.66
C LEU A 168 -5.68 -4.29 -4.48
N ILE A 169 -4.84 -3.61 -3.68
CA ILE A 169 -3.48 -4.07 -3.35
C ILE A 169 -3.54 -5.44 -2.64
N MET A 170 -4.48 -5.64 -1.72
CA MET A 170 -4.64 -6.91 -1.01
C MET A 170 -5.13 -8.05 -1.91
N GLU A 171 -5.93 -7.77 -2.94
CA GLU A 171 -6.34 -8.75 -3.94
C GLU A 171 -5.12 -9.25 -4.75
N ASP A 172 -4.18 -8.36 -5.09
CA ASP A 172 -2.91 -8.70 -5.74
C ASP A 172 -1.98 -9.51 -4.83
N ILE A 173 -1.82 -9.09 -3.57
CA ILE A 173 -1.06 -9.86 -2.56
C ILE A 173 -1.65 -11.26 -2.40
N CYS A 174 -2.97 -11.40 -2.36
CA CYS A 174 -3.62 -12.71 -2.29
C CYS A 174 -3.34 -13.55 -3.54
N GLY A 175 -3.37 -12.94 -4.73
CA GLY A 175 -3.02 -13.60 -5.98
C GLY A 175 -1.59 -14.13 -5.98
N TYR A 176 -0.62 -13.31 -5.56
CA TYR A 176 0.78 -13.70 -5.45
C TYR A 176 1.01 -14.82 -4.43
N MET A 177 0.34 -14.73 -3.27
CA MET A 177 0.51 -15.66 -2.16
C MET A 177 -0.41 -16.90 -2.24
N ASN A 178 -1.22 -17.00 -3.30
CA ASN A 178 -2.24 -18.04 -3.48
C ASN A 178 -3.17 -18.19 -2.25
N ILE A 179 -3.67 -17.05 -1.76
CA ILE A 179 -4.63 -16.98 -0.65
C ILE A 179 -6.05 -16.82 -1.22
N ASP A 180 -7.01 -17.59 -0.68
CA ASP A 180 -8.41 -17.53 -1.12
C ASP A 180 -9.01 -16.13 -0.92
N LYS A 181 -9.60 -15.56 -1.99
CA LYS A 181 -10.31 -14.28 -1.96
C LYS A 181 -11.48 -14.27 -0.96
N LYS A 182 -12.09 -15.42 -0.66
CA LYS A 182 -13.09 -15.54 0.41
C LYS A 182 -12.48 -15.24 1.78
N LEU A 183 -11.24 -15.67 2.02
CA LEU A 183 -10.54 -15.39 3.26
C LEU A 183 -10.25 -13.90 3.39
N LEU A 184 -9.78 -13.25 2.31
CA LEU A 184 -9.61 -11.79 2.24
C LEU A 184 -10.90 -11.05 2.58
N LYS A 185 -12.01 -11.41 1.91
CA LYS A 185 -13.31 -10.80 2.17
C LYS A 185 -13.73 -10.92 3.63
N ASN A 186 -13.54 -12.09 4.22
CA ASN A 186 -13.88 -12.31 5.63
C ASN A 186 -12.98 -11.49 6.57
N SER A 187 -11.68 -11.41 6.31
CA SER A 187 -10.74 -10.60 7.11
C SER A 187 -11.11 -9.12 7.12
N ILE A 188 -11.41 -8.55 5.95
CA ILE A 188 -11.79 -7.13 5.84
C ILE A 188 -13.13 -6.87 6.54
N ASN A 189 -14.13 -7.74 6.34
CA ASN A 189 -15.43 -7.57 7.01
C ASN A 189 -15.31 -7.62 8.54
N ILE A 190 -14.41 -8.47 9.08
CA ILE A 190 -14.12 -8.54 10.51
C ILE A 190 -13.48 -7.23 10.98
N ALA A 191 -12.51 -6.68 10.23
CA ALA A 191 -11.86 -5.42 10.55
C ALA A 191 -12.84 -4.25 10.58
N ILE A 192 -13.70 -4.14 9.58
CA ILE A 192 -14.79 -3.15 9.51
C ILE A 192 -15.73 -3.30 10.71
N SER A 193 -16.20 -4.52 10.97
CA SER A 193 -17.16 -4.77 12.07
C SER A 193 -16.55 -4.54 13.46
N SER A 194 -15.22 -4.49 13.55
CA SER A 194 -14.47 -4.24 14.79
C SER A 194 -13.95 -2.80 14.89
N ASN A 195 -14.36 -1.90 13.98
CA ASN A 195 -13.87 -0.52 13.89
C ASN A 195 -12.34 -0.41 13.93
N LYS A 196 -11.66 -1.27 13.16
CA LYS A 196 -10.19 -1.26 13.04
C LYS A 196 -9.67 -0.35 11.93
N PHE A 197 -10.57 0.29 11.20
CA PHE A 197 -10.31 1.29 10.17
C PHE A 197 -11.09 2.55 10.51
#